data_AF-A0A8J7F5Q1-F1
#
_entry.id   AF-A0A8J7F5Q1-F1
#
_cell.length_a   1.000
_cell.length_b   1.000
_cell.length_c   1.000
_cell.angle_alpha   90.00
_cell.angle_beta   90.00
_cell.angle_gamma   90.00
#
_symmetry.space_group_name_H-M   'P 1'
#
loop_
_entity.id
_entity.type
_entity.pdbx_description
1 polymer ?
#
loop_
_entity_poly.entity_id
_entity_poly.type
_entity_poly.pdbx_seq_one_letter_code
_entity_poly.pdbx_strand_id
1 'polypeptide(L)'
;MSVFEQLSPATPQQASVYLPYIQSGKRNFLPYAIGLYQKGALEGERKIESSESIPFIATWNIATLPSDLTRCRMQFNGNAELSYEVMMASFEFINFLIEMLETYKRQHMTDFSQSFYRKLLRLEE
;
A
#
# COMPACT_ATOMS: atom_id res chain seq x y z
N MET A 1 9.42 -10.99 13.03
CA MET A 1 9.89 -10.81 11.63
C MET A 1 8.81 -10.05 10.90
N SER A 2 9.20 -9.00 10.20
CA SER A 2 8.24 -8.13 9.50
C SER A 2 7.72 -8.81 8.23
N VAL A 3 6.46 -8.55 7.87
CA VAL A 3 5.85 -9.04 6.62
C VAL A 3 6.67 -8.68 5.38
N PHE A 4 7.45 -7.60 5.46
CA PHE A 4 8.35 -7.10 4.41
C PHE A 4 9.62 -7.93 4.23
N GLU A 5 10.11 -8.57 5.29
CA GLU A 5 11.31 -9.44 5.24
C GLU A 5 11.01 -10.78 4.54
N GLN A 6 9.73 -11.15 4.49
CA GLN A 6 9.24 -12.40 3.91
C GLN A 6 8.55 -12.20 2.56
N LEU A 7 8.73 -11.02 1.93
CA LEU A 7 8.15 -10.78 0.60
C LEU A 7 8.96 -11.50 -0.47
N SER A 8 8.30 -12.41 -1.17
CA SER A 8 8.81 -12.92 -2.44
C SER A 8 8.60 -11.87 -3.54
N PRO A 9 9.64 -11.49 -4.30
CA PRO A 9 9.48 -10.58 -5.42
C PRO A 9 8.60 -11.22 -6.50
N ALA A 10 7.76 -10.41 -7.15
CA ALA A 10 6.99 -10.83 -8.31
C ALA A 10 7.88 -11.17 -9.50
N THR A 11 7.35 -11.94 -10.45
CA THR A 11 8.08 -12.31 -11.66
C THR A 11 8.33 -11.09 -12.56
N PRO A 12 9.37 -11.12 -13.42
CA PRO A 12 9.61 -10.05 -14.39
C PRO A 12 8.39 -9.75 -15.28
N GLN A 13 7.61 -10.77 -15.65
CA GLN A 13 6.39 -10.66 -16.45
C GLN A 13 5.27 -9.93 -15.69
N GLN A 14 5.10 -10.23 -14.40
CA GLN A 14 4.16 -9.50 -13.54
C GLN A 14 4.60 -8.05 -13.35
N ALA A 15 5.90 -7.80 -13.21
CA ALA A 15 6.43 -6.43 -13.08
C ALA A 15 6.29 -5.63 -14.39
N SER A 16 6.47 -6.26 -15.56
CA SER A 16 6.55 -5.54 -16.83
C SER A 16 5.28 -4.75 -17.18
N VAL A 17 4.09 -5.25 -16.79
CA VAL A 17 2.83 -4.55 -17.08
C VAL A 17 2.67 -3.26 -16.26
N TYR A 18 3.33 -3.16 -15.10
CA TYR A 18 3.29 -1.97 -14.25
C TYR A 18 4.38 -0.95 -14.59
N LEU A 19 5.47 -1.35 -15.27
CA LEU A 19 6.62 -0.47 -15.58
C LEU A 19 6.26 0.90 -16.19
N PRO A 20 5.25 1.05 -17.08
CA PRO A 20 4.87 2.36 -17.63
C PRO A 20 4.36 3.35 -16.58
N TYR A 21 3.85 2.86 -15.45
CA TYR A 21 3.24 3.66 -14.38
C TYR A 21 4.20 3.96 -13.22
N ILE A 22 5.43 3.43 -13.28
CA ILE A 22 6.42 3.53 -12.20
C ILE A 22 7.60 4.40 -12.61
N GLN A 23 7.84 5.43 -11.80
CA GLN A 23 9.00 6.31 -11.95
C GLN A 23 10.31 5.52 -11.90
N SER A 24 11.27 5.88 -12.76
CA SER A 24 12.52 5.11 -12.94
C SER A 24 13.25 4.81 -11.62
N GLY A 25 13.37 5.82 -10.73
CA GLY A 25 14.05 5.69 -9.44
C GLY A 25 13.37 4.73 -8.44
N LYS A 26 12.11 4.35 -8.68
CA LYS A 26 11.32 3.49 -7.79
C LYS A 26 11.18 2.05 -8.28
N ARG A 27 11.65 1.73 -9.50
CA ARG A 27 11.44 0.43 -10.15
C ARG A 27 12.03 -0.77 -9.39
N ASN A 28 13.06 -0.56 -8.58
CA ASN A 28 13.65 -1.63 -7.76
C ASN A 28 12.70 -2.15 -6.66
N PHE A 29 11.72 -1.35 -6.25
CA PHE A 29 10.70 -1.77 -5.26
C PHE A 29 9.51 -2.46 -5.89
N LEU A 30 9.30 -2.30 -7.20
CA LEU A 30 8.11 -2.77 -7.90
C LEU A 30 7.85 -4.29 -7.70
N PRO A 31 8.84 -5.19 -7.85
CA PRO A 31 8.58 -6.62 -7.66
C PRO A 31 8.08 -6.95 -6.24
N TYR A 32 8.59 -6.25 -5.23
CA TYR A 32 8.20 -6.43 -3.84
C TYR A 32 6.84 -5.80 -3.54
N ALA A 33 6.52 -4.66 -4.14
CA ALA A 33 5.21 -4.04 -4.04
C ALA A 33 4.11 -4.94 -4.64
N ILE A 34 4.38 -5.57 -5.78
CA ILE A 34 3.48 -6.57 -6.36
C ILE A 34 3.39 -7.80 -5.46
N GLY A 35 4.50 -8.29 -4.93
CA GLY A 35 4.50 -9.40 -3.98
C GLY A 35 3.64 -9.12 -2.73
N LEU A 36 3.72 -7.90 -2.20
CA LEU A 36 2.86 -7.45 -1.11
C LEU A 36 1.40 -7.33 -1.55
N TYR A 37 1.16 -6.72 -2.70
CA TYR A 37 -0.18 -6.58 -3.27
C TYR A 37 -0.88 -7.93 -3.36
N GLN A 38 -0.20 -8.98 -3.83
CA GLN A 38 -0.74 -10.35 -3.93
C GLN A 38 -1.11 -10.98 -2.59
N LYS A 39 -0.63 -10.47 -1.45
CA LYS A 39 -1.09 -10.92 -0.12
C LYS A 39 -2.51 -10.45 0.20
N GLY A 40 -2.98 -9.36 -0.41
CA GLY A 40 -4.34 -8.84 -0.23
C GLY A 40 -4.61 -8.15 1.11
N ALA A 41 -3.63 -8.12 2.02
CA ALA A 41 -3.78 -7.50 3.33
C ALA A 41 -2.42 -7.07 3.90
N LEU A 42 -2.48 -6.10 4.81
CA LEU A 42 -1.35 -5.61 5.59
C LEU A 42 -1.82 -5.03 6.93
N GLU A 43 -1.06 -5.30 7.99
CA GLU A 43 -1.20 -4.63 9.27
C GLU A 43 -0.10 -3.58 9.43
N GLY A 44 -0.45 -2.45 10.05
CA GLY A 44 0.47 -1.35 10.28
C GLY A 44 0.00 -0.42 11.38
N GLU A 45 0.73 0.69 11.55
CA GLU A 45 0.44 1.68 12.58
C GLU A 45 0.53 3.08 11.97
N ARG A 46 -0.57 3.84 12.09
CA ARG A 46 -0.58 5.25 11.70
C ARG A 46 0.06 6.07 12.80
N LYS A 47 1.22 6.65 12.52
CA LYS A 47 1.89 7.58 13.45
C LYS A 47 1.11 8.89 13.54
N ILE A 48 0.76 9.29 14.77
CA ILE A 48 0.12 10.58 15.06
C ILE A 48 1.16 11.48 15.74
N GLU A 49 1.25 12.73 15.30
CA GLU A 49 2.14 13.70 15.93
C GLU A 49 1.72 13.94 17.38
N SER A 50 2.70 13.85 18.30
CA SER A 50 2.48 14.07 19.74
C SER A 50 1.41 13.17 20.39
N SER A 51 1.10 12.02 19.78
CA SER A 51 0.15 11.04 20.32
C SER A 51 0.63 9.61 20.04
N GLU A 52 -0.12 8.63 20.56
CA GLU A 52 0.15 7.22 20.29
C GLU A 52 -0.19 6.86 18.85
N SER A 53 0.54 5.88 18.32
CA SER A 53 0.24 5.33 16.99
C SER A 53 -1.10 4.60 17.01
N ILE A 54 -1.85 4.71 15.92
CA ILE A 54 -3.15 4.05 15.77
C ILE A 54 -2.96 2.80 14.91
N PRO A 55 -3.11 1.57 15.45
CA PRO A 55 -3.02 0.35 14.65
C PRO A 55 -4.11 0.30 13.58
N PHE A 56 -3.76 -0.25 12.43
CA PHE A 56 -4.69 -0.45 11.33
C PHE A 56 -4.50 -1.79 10.64
N ILE A 57 -5.57 -2.23 9.98
CA ILE A 57 -5.56 -3.34 9.02
C ILE A 57 -6.07 -2.80 7.69
N ALA A 58 -5.24 -2.91 6.65
CA ALA A 58 -5.61 -2.63 5.27
C ALA A 58 -5.85 -3.95 4.51
N THR A 59 -6.93 -4.02 3.76
CA THR A 59 -7.31 -5.19 2.95
C THR A 59 -7.78 -4.73 1.58
N TRP A 60 -7.53 -5.52 0.54
CA TRP A 60 -7.92 -5.16 -0.83
C TRP A 60 -8.17 -6.37 -1.73
N ASN A 61 -8.92 -6.16 -2.82
CA ASN A 61 -9.02 -7.15 -3.90
C ASN A 61 -7.77 -7.11 -4.80
N ILE A 62 -7.42 -8.27 -5.36
CA ILE A 62 -6.36 -8.39 -6.35
C ILE A 62 -6.95 -8.14 -7.74
N ALA A 63 -6.47 -7.10 -8.40
CA ALA A 63 -6.82 -6.77 -9.78
C ALA A 63 -5.82 -7.39 -10.76
N THR A 64 -6.26 -7.67 -11.99
CA THR A 64 -5.42 -8.37 -12.98
C THR A 64 -4.59 -7.40 -13.79
N LEU A 65 -5.19 -6.31 -14.25
CA LEU A 65 -4.54 -5.28 -15.06
C LEU A 65 -4.23 -4.02 -14.24
N PRO A 66 -3.19 -3.25 -14.61
CA PRO A 66 -2.84 -2.03 -13.92
C PRO A 66 -3.98 -1.00 -13.84
N SER A 67 -4.83 -0.93 -14.87
CA SER A 67 -5.98 -0.03 -14.94
C SER A 67 -7.22 -0.53 -14.18
N ASP A 68 -7.24 -1.81 -13.77
CA ASP A 68 -8.38 -2.37 -13.06
C ASP A 68 -8.51 -1.74 -11.68
N LEU A 69 -9.74 -1.66 -11.17
CA LEU A 69 -10.00 -1.05 -9.89
C LEU A 69 -9.61 -1.97 -8.71
N THR A 70 -8.83 -1.40 -7.80
CA THR A 70 -8.55 -1.93 -6.47
C THR A 70 -9.41 -1.18 -5.46
N ARG A 71 -10.19 -1.93 -4.70
CA ARG A 71 -10.90 -1.50 -3.49
C ARG A 71 -10.00 -1.75 -2.31
N CYS A 72 -9.48 -0.70 -1.70
CA CYS A 72 -8.77 -0.81 -0.43
C CYS A 72 -9.70 -0.40 0.71
N ARG A 73 -9.86 -1.29 1.69
CA ARG A 73 -10.53 -1.04 2.95
C ARG A 73 -9.50 -0.94 4.06
N MET A 74 -9.62 0.09 4.88
CA MET A 74 -8.73 0.34 6.00
C MET A 74 -9.53 0.47 7.29
N GLN A 75 -9.22 -0.36 8.28
CA GLN A 75 -9.87 -0.40 9.59
C GLN A 75 -8.87 -0.02 10.67
N PHE A 76 -9.24 0.91 11.55
CA PHE A 76 -8.41 1.35 12.67
C PHE A 76 -8.86 0.77 14.00
N ASN A 77 -7.92 0.50 14.91
CA ASN A 77 -8.17 0.04 16.29
C ASN A 77 -9.05 -1.21 16.42
N GLY A 78 -9.12 -2.04 15.37
CA GLY A 78 -10.07 -3.16 15.34
C GLY A 78 -11.54 -2.73 15.43
N ASN A 79 -11.84 -1.44 15.28
CA ASN A 79 -13.20 -0.90 15.36
C ASN A 79 -13.83 -0.84 13.97
N ALA A 80 -14.90 -1.61 13.75
CA ALA A 80 -15.61 -1.65 12.48
C ALA A 80 -16.20 -0.29 12.08
N GLU A 81 -16.55 0.57 13.04
CA GLU A 81 -17.05 1.94 12.79
C GLU A 81 -15.95 2.87 12.27
N LEU A 82 -14.67 2.56 12.56
CA LEU A 82 -13.51 3.28 12.05
C LEU A 82 -12.96 2.59 10.79
N SER A 83 -13.87 2.24 9.86
CA SER A 83 -13.54 1.65 8.56
C SER A 83 -13.73 2.66 7.43
N TYR A 84 -12.71 2.79 6.59
CA TYR A 84 -12.73 3.62 5.39
C TYR A 84 -12.52 2.75 4.16
N GLU A 85 -13.11 3.13 3.03
CA GLU A 85 -12.97 2.45 1.74
C GLU A 85 -12.64 3.44 0.64
N VAL A 86 -11.68 3.08 -0.20
CA VAL A 86 -11.27 3.85 -1.38
C VAL A 86 -11.10 2.93 -2.59
N MET A 87 -11.63 3.37 -3.73
CA MET A 87 -11.44 2.73 -5.03
C MET A 87 -10.39 3.52 -5.81
N MET A 88 -9.41 2.83 -6.39
CA MET A 88 -8.39 3.44 -7.25
C MET A 88 -7.89 2.45 -8.29
N ALA A 89 -7.18 2.90 -9.32
CA ALA A 89 -6.54 1.98 -10.26
C ALA A 89 -5.44 1.16 -9.55
N SER A 90 -5.25 -0.09 -9.95
CA SER A 90 -4.24 -0.97 -9.36
C SER A 90 -2.83 -0.38 -9.44
N PHE A 91 -2.47 0.26 -10.56
CA PHE A 91 -1.17 0.92 -10.70
C PHE A 91 -0.97 2.04 -9.66
N GLU A 92 -2.04 2.75 -9.31
CA GLU A 92 -2.01 3.81 -8.33
C GLU A 92 -1.79 3.23 -6.94
N PHE A 93 -2.53 2.17 -6.60
CA PHE A 93 -2.34 1.48 -5.33
C PHE A 93 -0.95 0.85 -5.18
N ILE A 94 -0.41 0.26 -6.24
CA ILE A 94 0.98 -0.25 -6.27
C ILE A 94 1.99 0.87 -5.99
N ASN A 95 1.77 2.09 -6.50
CA ASN A 95 2.65 3.22 -6.17
C ASN A 95 2.61 3.56 -4.67
N PHE A 96 1.44 3.50 -4.02
CA PHE A 96 1.36 3.69 -2.56
C PHE A 96 2.09 2.58 -1.79
N LEU A 97 1.99 1.32 -2.24
CA LEU A 97 2.75 0.21 -1.64
C LEU A 97 4.27 0.39 -1.82
N ILE A 98 4.72 0.92 -2.95
CA ILE A 98 6.12 1.27 -3.18
C ILE A 98 6.59 2.34 -2.19
N GLU A 99 5.81 3.42 -1.99
CA GLU A 99 6.15 4.48 -1.03
C GLU A 99 6.24 3.97 0.40
N MET A 100 5.36 3.04 0.76
CA MET A 100 5.40 2.36 2.05
C MET A 100 6.66 1.49 2.18
N LEU A 101 7.02 0.68 1.17
CA LEU A 101 8.25 -0.11 1.19
C LEU A 101 9.51 0.76 1.30
N GLU A 102 9.54 1.88 0.61
CA GLU A 102 10.61 2.88 0.72
C GLU A 102 10.73 3.43 2.14
N THR A 103 9.58 3.77 2.75
CA THR A 103 9.51 4.30 4.11
C THR A 103 9.95 3.25 5.13
N TYR A 104 9.45 2.03 5.00
CA TYR A 104 9.85 0.90 5.84
C TYR A 104 11.36 0.65 5.76
N LYS A 105 11.96 0.68 4.56
CA LYS A 105 13.40 0.51 4.39
C LYS A 105 14.23 1.58 5.12
N ARG A 106 13.73 2.81 5.21
CA ARG A 106 14.45 3.94 5.85
C ARG A 106 14.17 4.06 7.34
N GLN A 107 12.96 3.76 7.78
CA GLN A 107 12.44 4.13 9.10
C GLN A 107 11.89 2.95 9.91
N HIS A 108 11.83 1.75 9.32
CA HIS A 108 11.20 0.56 9.90
C HIS A 108 9.75 0.78 10.34
N MET A 109 9.05 1.68 9.63
CA MET A 109 7.66 2.04 9.90
C MET A 109 6.75 1.48 8.80
N THR A 110 5.70 0.77 9.22
CA THR A 110 4.65 0.24 8.35
C THR A 110 3.46 1.20 8.38
N ASP A 111 3.53 2.24 7.56
CA ASP A 111 2.49 3.27 7.48
C ASP A 111 2.31 3.72 6.03
N PHE A 112 1.10 4.14 5.67
CA PHE A 112 0.83 4.75 4.38
C PHE A 112 1.31 6.21 4.35
N SER A 113 1.61 6.71 3.15
CA SER A 113 1.99 8.11 2.96
C SER A 113 0.79 9.05 3.21
N GLN A 114 1.09 10.33 3.48
CA GLN A 114 0.04 11.34 3.67
C GLN A 114 -0.87 11.48 2.44
N SER A 115 -0.32 11.30 1.22
CA SER A 115 -1.09 11.31 -0.03
C SER A 115 -2.14 10.20 -0.06
N PHE A 116 -1.80 8.98 0.36
CA PHE A 116 -2.77 7.90 0.50
C PHE A 116 -3.89 8.26 1.49
N TYR A 117 -3.55 8.81 2.66
CA TYR A 117 -4.55 9.20 3.65
C TYR A 117 -5.49 10.31 3.17
N ARG A 118 -4.97 11.29 2.43
CA ARG A 118 -5.81 12.31 1.79
C ARG A 118 -6.80 11.67 0.82
N LYS A 119 -6.36 10.70 0.02
CA LYS A 119 -7.23 9.96 -0.90
C LYS A 119 -8.28 9.13 -0.15
N LEU A 120 -7.87 8.37 0.86
CA LEU A 120 -8.75 7.55 1.69
C LEU A 120 -9.87 8.38 2.34
N LEU A 121 -9.52 9.57 2.84
CA LEU A 121 -10.42 10.50 3.50
C LEU A 121 -11.16 11.41 2.51
N ARG A 122 -10.96 11.23 1.20
CA ARG A 122 -11.57 12.05 0.12
C ARG A 122 -11.30 13.55 0.28
N LEU A 123 -10.08 13.88 0.68
CA LEU A 123 -9.54 15.24 0.83
C LEU A 123 -8.75 15.69 -0.42
N GLU A 124 -8.99 15.05 -1.56
CA GLU A 124 -8.46 15.46 -2.86
C GLU A 124 -9.31 16.64 -3.37
N GLU A 125 -8.68 17.82 -3.51
CA GLU A 125 -9.16 18.94 -4.33
C GLU A 125 -8.65 18.79 -5.77
#